data_AF-A0AAV5QQ27-F1
#
_entry.id   AF-A0AAV5QQ27-F1
#
_cell.length_a   1.000
_cell.length_b   1.000
_cell.length_c   1.000
_cell.angle_alpha   90.00
_cell.angle_beta   90.00
_cell.angle_gamma   90.00
#
_symmetry.space_group_name_H-M   'P 1'
#
loop_
_entity.id
_entity.type
_entity.pdbx_description
1 polymer ?
#
loop_
_entity_poly.entity_id
_entity_poly.type
_entity_poly.pdbx_seq_one_letter_code
_entity_poly.pdbx_strand_id
1 'polypeptide(L)'
;MDTSNYSKKNKELINNPLHGIYIPSFFILFGTLLFGWDKVIYGLLFIGLLMGFRFFQYKLAKGKKRVSASEFKPFELIDQTIITKDSAIYRFKLEEDEALDIPLGHHLGCSFTAEELSQVTDNVKEDDNDVVKYYTPISSKYDKGFFDLLVKSYPTGTVSKKFASLSVHQNVKIKGPVGRFDSEKYLTPDHCDKDKKVILIAGGSGITPFLRIIIESPMTMNFQLLYYSKTEKDVLLRNELDQVAEFKDTFDLKYLYGLLTEENLTENIDSSLDKSSSVLICGPPEFKKLAKKIVEELGFSETFLF
;
A
#
# COMPACT_ATOMS: atom_id res chain seq x y z
N MET A 1 -23.06 29.07 19.70
CA MET A 1 -22.55 27.83 20.30
C MET A 1 -23.16 26.67 19.53
N ASP A 2 -22.31 25.93 18.84
CA ASP A 2 -22.65 25.04 17.73
C ASP A 2 -23.20 23.69 18.24
N THR A 3 -24.50 23.45 18.07
CA THR A 3 -25.21 22.26 18.57
C THR A 3 -24.78 20.97 17.85
N SER A 4 -24.18 21.09 16.66
CA SER A 4 -23.68 19.96 15.86
C SER A 4 -22.46 19.29 16.51
N ASN A 5 -21.53 20.09 17.03
CA ASN A 5 -20.32 19.62 17.72
C ASN A 5 -20.64 18.96 19.07
N TYR A 6 -21.68 19.43 19.77
CA TYR A 6 -22.12 18.86 21.04
C TYR A 6 -22.74 17.46 20.85
N SER A 7 -23.52 17.26 19.78
CA SER A 7 -24.11 15.94 19.47
C SER A 7 -23.07 14.91 19.00
N LYS A 8 -22.03 15.33 18.28
CA LYS A 8 -20.96 14.45 17.81
C LYS A 8 -20.11 13.94 18.97
N LYS A 9 -19.72 14.85 19.87
CA LYS A 9 -18.93 14.54 21.08
C LYS A 9 -19.65 13.58 22.03
N ASN A 10 -20.98 13.71 22.18
CA ASN A 10 -21.77 12.78 22.99
C ASN A 10 -21.96 11.40 22.35
N LYS A 11 -22.07 11.32 21.01
CA LYS A 11 -22.06 10.02 20.31
C LYS A 11 -20.71 9.31 20.44
N GLU A 12 -19.59 10.04 20.40
CA GLU A 12 -18.25 9.48 20.67
C GLU A 12 -18.07 9.00 22.12
N LEU A 13 -18.63 9.71 23.10
CA LEU A 13 -18.60 9.30 24.50
C LEU A 13 -19.40 8.02 24.75
N ILE A 14 -20.57 7.87 24.12
CA ILE A 14 -21.43 6.68 24.26
C ILE A 14 -20.82 5.46 23.55
N ASN A 15 -20.12 5.66 22.43
CA ASN A 15 -19.51 4.58 21.65
C ASN A 15 -18.13 4.14 22.17
N ASN A 16 -17.61 4.74 23.24
CA ASN A 16 -16.38 4.27 23.84
C ASN A 16 -16.62 2.91 24.53
N PRO A 17 -15.87 1.84 24.19
CA PRO A 17 -16.07 0.50 24.74
C PRO A 17 -15.97 0.46 26.28
N LEU A 18 -15.28 1.45 26.86
CA LEU A 18 -15.18 1.70 28.29
C LEU A 18 -16.54 2.06 28.93
N HIS A 19 -17.34 2.94 28.32
CA HIS A 19 -18.64 3.35 28.87
C HIS A 19 -19.66 2.20 28.91
N GLY A 20 -19.64 1.34 27.90
CA GLY A 20 -20.46 0.13 27.85
C GLY A 20 -20.11 -0.93 28.90
N ILE A 21 -18.99 -0.78 29.62
CA ILE A 21 -18.52 -1.69 30.67
C ILE A 21 -18.77 -1.09 32.06
N TYR A 22 -18.47 0.21 32.28
CA TYR A 22 -18.55 0.81 33.62
C TYR A 22 -19.97 0.97 34.14
N ILE A 23 -20.89 1.42 33.29
CA ILE A 23 -22.28 1.69 33.71
C ILE A 23 -22.97 0.39 34.14
N PRO A 24 -22.96 -0.71 33.35
CA PRO A 24 -23.54 -1.98 33.78
C PRO A 24 -22.83 -2.57 35.01
N SER A 25 -21.50 -2.49 35.08
CA SER A 25 -20.73 -3.03 36.20
C SER A 25 -21.07 -2.35 37.53
N PHE A 26 -21.27 -1.04 37.51
CA PHE A 26 -21.71 -0.28 38.69
C PHE A 26 -23.09 -0.74 39.18
N PHE A 27 -24.08 -0.88 38.29
CA PHE A 27 -25.43 -1.34 38.67
C PHE A 27 -25.44 -2.79 39.18
N ILE A 28 -24.60 -3.68 38.63
CA ILE A 28 -24.48 -5.07 39.08
C ILE A 28 -23.85 -5.14 40.49
N LEU A 29 -22.80 -4.35 40.75
CA LEU A 29 -22.18 -4.29 42.08
C LEU A 29 -23.11 -3.64 43.10
N PHE A 30 -23.73 -2.51 42.76
CA PHE A 30 -24.68 -1.82 43.62
C PHE A 30 -25.91 -2.70 43.93
N GLY A 31 -26.42 -3.41 42.93
CA GLY A 31 -27.51 -4.36 43.10
C GLY A 31 -27.14 -5.50 44.03
N THR A 32 -25.97 -6.13 43.85
CA THR A 32 -25.55 -7.24 44.72
C THR A 32 -25.24 -6.80 46.16
N LEU A 33 -24.71 -5.59 46.36
CA LEU A 33 -24.51 -4.97 47.67
C LEU A 33 -25.83 -4.77 48.45
N LEU A 34 -26.93 -4.42 47.79
CA LEU A 34 -28.25 -4.27 48.44
C LEU A 34 -28.83 -5.61 48.96
N PHE A 35 -28.43 -6.75 48.39
CA PHE A 35 -28.97 -8.06 48.73
C PHE A 35 -28.08 -8.88 49.68
N GLY A 36 -26.93 -8.36 50.10
CA GLY A 36 -26.02 -8.99 51.07
C GLY A 36 -24.56 -9.07 50.61
N TRP A 37 -23.62 -8.98 51.56
CA TRP A 37 -22.17 -9.03 51.30
C TRP A 37 -21.72 -10.38 50.71
N ASP A 38 -22.39 -11.46 51.07
CA ASP A 38 -22.22 -12.81 50.54
C ASP A 38 -22.50 -12.88 49.03
N LYS A 39 -23.29 -11.95 48.48
CA LYS A 39 -23.69 -11.97 47.06
C LYS A 39 -22.81 -11.16 46.13
N VAL A 40 -21.91 -10.34 46.68
CA VAL A 40 -20.97 -9.52 45.90
C VAL A 40 -20.06 -10.38 45.04
N ILE A 41 -19.70 -11.59 45.50
CA ILE A 41 -18.86 -12.52 44.74
C ILE A 41 -19.52 -12.97 43.43
N TYR A 42 -20.84 -13.17 43.42
CA TYR A 42 -21.59 -13.50 42.20
C TYR A 42 -21.64 -12.31 41.23
N GLY A 43 -21.72 -11.09 41.75
CA GLY A 43 -21.64 -9.85 40.94
C GLY A 43 -20.28 -9.71 40.24
N LEU A 44 -19.19 -9.98 40.95
CA LEU A 44 -17.83 -9.95 40.40
C LEU A 44 -17.62 -11.04 39.34
N LEU A 45 -18.10 -12.27 39.58
CA LEU A 45 -18.03 -13.36 38.59
C LEU A 45 -18.80 -13.01 37.31
N PHE A 46 -19.98 -12.41 37.43
CA PHE A 46 -20.79 -12.00 36.29
C PHE A 46 -20.15 -10.85 35.50
N ILE A 47 -19.52 -9.87 36.17
CA ILE A 47 -18.74 -8.82 35.51
C ILE A 47 -17.55 -9.42 34.77
N GLY A 48 -16.83 -10.36 35.38
CA GLY A 48 -15.73 -11.09 34.73
C GLY A 48 -16.19 -11.82 33.46
N LEU A 49 -17.35 -12.47 33.51
CA LEU A 49 -17.95 -13.14 32.35
C LEU A 49 -18.39 -12.15 31.26
N LEU A 50 -19.00 -11.01 31.63
CA LEU A 50 -19.36 -9.95 30.69
C LEU A 50 -18.14 -9.32 30.02
N MET A 51 -17.08 -9.03 30.79
CA MET A 51 -15.82 -8.52 30.27
C MET A 51 -15.16 -9.54 29.35
N GLY A 52 -15.14 -10.82 29.72
CA GLY A 52 -14.65 -11.92 28.88
C GLY A 52 -15.43 -12.05 27.57
N PHE A 53 -16.76 -12.00 27.63
CA PHE A 53 -17.64 -12.07 26.46
C PHE A 53 -17.48 -10.84 25.54
N ARG A 54 -17.37 -9.64 26.10
CA ARG A 54 -17.10 -8.40 25.36
C ARG A 54 -15.72 -8.42 24.72
N PHE A 55 -14.69 -8.87 25.43
CA PHE A 55 -13.34 -9.04 24.89
C PHE A 55 -13.31 -10.09 23.76
N PHE A 56 -14.06 -11.18 23.91
CA PHE A 56 -14.24 -12.20 22.89
C PHE A 56 -14.96 -11.64 21.65
N GLN A 57 -16.05 -10.89 21.82
CA GLN A 57 -16.72 -10.20 20.72
C GLN A 57 -15.84 -9.16 20.05
N TYR A 58 -15.06 -8.39 20.81
CA TYR A 58 -14.08 -7.44 20.27
C TYR A 58 -13.02 -8.16 19.43
N LYS A 59 -12.48 -9.29 19.91
CA LYS A 59 -11.54 -10.12 19.13
C LYS A 59 -12.17 -10.69 17.85
N LEU A 60 -13.45 -11.08 17.90
CA LEU A 60 -14.20 -11.54 16.73
C LEU A 60 -14.45 -10.40 15.73
N ALA A 61 -14.81 -9.21 16.20
CA ALA A 61 -15.10 -8.04 15.37
C ALA A 61 -13.85 -7.43 14.75
N LYS A 62 -12.73 -7.39 15.49
CA LYS A 62 -11.40 -6.96 14.99
C LYS A 62 -10.79 -7.95 13.99
N GLY A 63 -11.47 -9.06 13.72
CA GLY A 63 -10.92 -10.25 13.09
C GLY A 63 -11.54 -10.56 11.75
N LYS A 64 -11.25 -9.73 10.73
CA LYS A 64 -11.01 -10.15 9.34
C LYS A 64 -10.62 -8.92 8.52
N LYS A 65 -9.32 -8.76 8.23
CA LYS A 65 -8.86 -7.85 7.16
C LYS A 65 -9.69 -8.19 5.90
N ARG A 66 -10.31 -7.19 5.27
CA ARG A 66 -11.12 -7.40 4.07
C ARG A 66 -10.25 -7.92 2.95
N VAL A 67 -9.08 -7.33 2.74
CA VAL A 67 -8.10 -7.79 1.75
C VAL A 67 -7.57 -9.17 2.16
N SER A 68 -7.75 -10.15 1.29
CA SER A 68 -7.40 -11.56 1.50
C SER A 68 -6.28 -11.98 0.55
N ALA A 69 -5.31 -12.75 1.07
CA ALA A 69 -4.22 -13.29 0.25
C ALA A 69 -4.69 -14.44 -0.66
N SER A 70 -5.72 -15.18 -0.25
CA SER A 70 -6.22 -16.37 -0.95
C SER A 70 -7.33 -16.07 -1.94
N GLU A 71 -8.13 -15.03 -1.71
CA GLU A 71 -9.40 -14.81 -2.40
C GLU A 71 -9.50 -13.38 -2.94
N PHE A 72 -10.03 -13.25 -4.15
CA PHE A 72 -10.43 -11.97 -4.71
C PHE A 72 -11.75 -11.52 -4.11
N LYS A 73 -11.80 -10.30 -3.57
CA LYS A 73 -13.00 -9.70 -3.01
C LYS A 73 -13.32 -8.38 -3.70
N PRO A 74 -14.60 -7.98 -3.81
CA PRO A 74 -14.97 -6.71 -4.41
C PRO A 74 -14.66 -5.54 -3.46
N PHE A 75 -14.08 -4.49 -4.03
CA PHE A 75 -13.87 -3.19 -3.38
C PHE A 75 -14.45 -2.08 -4.24
N GLU A 76 -15.23 -1.22 -3.60
CA GLU A 76 -15.90 -0.09 -4.24
C GLU A 76 -14.91 1.05 -4.46
N LEU A 77 -14.84 1.57 -5.69
CA LEU A 77 -14.17 2.82 -6.03
C LEU A 77 -14.99 3.99 -5.49
N ILE A 78 -14.46 4.77 -4.56
CA ILE A 78 -15.17 5.90 -3.94
C ILE A 78 -14.68 7.26 -4.42
N ASP A 79 -13.48 7.33 -4.99
CA ASP A 79 -12.94 8.55 -5.57
C ASP A 79 -11.93 8.25 -6.68
N GLN A 80 -11.80 9.17 -7.63
CA GLN A 80 -10.83 9.11 -8.71
C GLN A 80 -10.24 10.50 -8.95
N THR A 81 -8.91 10.63 -8.82
CA THR A 81 -8.20 11.88 -9.04
C THR A 81 -7.24 11.74 -10.23
N ILE A 82 -7.42 12.55 -11.27
CA ILE A 82 -6.55 12.59 -12.45
C ILE A 82 -5.24 13.32 -12.09
N ILE A 83 -4.09 12.68 -12.34
CA ILE A 83 -2.76 13.22 -12.02
C ILE A 83 -2.06 13.73 -13.27
N THR A 84 -2.04 12.92 -14.33
CA THR A 84 -1.52 13.29 -15.66
C THR A 84 -2.54 12.94 -16.73
N LYS A 85 -2.23 13.23 -17.99
CA LYS A 85 -3.03 12.80 -19.14
C LYS A 85 -3.28 11.29 -19.22
N ASP A 86 -2.42 10.49 -18.59
CA ASP A 86 -2.42 9.03 -18.66
C ASP A 86 -2.30 8.36 -17.28
N SER A 87 -2.49 9.09 -16.17
CA SER A 87 -2.45 8.49 -14.84
C SER A 87 -3.48 9.11 -13.89
N ALA A 88 -4.00 8.27 -13.01
CA ALA A 88 -4.95 8.68 -11.99
C ALA A 88 -4.77 7.84 -10.71
N ILE A 89 -5.16 8.43 -9.59
CA ILE A 89 -5.29 7.76 -8.29
C ILE A 89 -6.73 7.27 -8.18
N TYR A 90 -6.89 6.00 -7.82
CA TYR A 90 -8.16 5.33 -7.60
C TYR A 90 -8.27 4.96 -6.11
N ARG A 91 -9.24 5.54 -5.42
CA ARG A 91 -9.46 5.32 -4.00
C ARG A 91 -10.52 4.27 -3.77
N PHE A 92 -10.14 3.18 -3.11
CA PHE A 92 -11.04 2.08 -2.79
C PHE A 92 -11.44 2.10 -1.32
N LYS A 93 -12.71 1.80 -1.06
CA LYS A 93 -13.29 1.80 0.29
C LYS A 93 -12.83 0.61 1.13
N LEU A 94 -12.49 0.89 2.39
CA LEU A 94 -12.35 -0.07 3.49
C LEU A 94 -13.35 0.26 4.61
N GLU A 95 -13.40 -0.59 5.64
CA GLU A 95 -14.14 -0.24 6.86
C GLU A 95 -13.49 0.93 7.59
N GLU A 96 -14.27 1.74 8.31
CA GLU A 96 -13.83 3.03 8.88
C GLU A 96 -12.62 2.91 9.82
N ASP A 97 -12.46 1.78 10.51
CA ASP A 97 -11.33 1.49 11.40
C ASP A 97 -10.26 0.58 10.78
N GLU A 98 -10.46 0.13 9.54
CA GLU A 98 -9.55 -0.74 8.80
C GLU A 98 -8.52 0.09 8.01
N ALA A 99 -7.25 -0.28 8.14
CA ALA A 99 -6.16 0.24 7.33
C ALA A 99 -5.53 -0.88 6.49
N LEU A 100 -5.09 -0.56 5.28
CA LEU A 100 -4.42 -1.52 4.43
C LEU A 100 -2.98 -1.74 4.87
N ASP A 101 -2.74 -2.89 5.48
CA ASP A 101 -1.41 -3.30 5.96
C ASP A 101 -0.95 -4.56 5.21
N ILE A 102 -0.16 -4.33 4.15
CA ILE A 102 0.54 -5.35 3.37
C ILE A 102 2.06 -5.23 3.57
N PRO A 103 2.84 -6.32 3.53
CA PRO A 103 4.29 -6.25 3.69
C PRO A 103 4.99 -5.42 2.61
N LEU A 104 6.19 -4.93 2.91
CA LEU A 104 6.99 -4.17 1.95
C LEU A 104 7.32 -4.99 0.71
N GLY A 105 7.33 -4.31 -0.44
CA GLY A 105 7.52 -4.92 -1.75
C GLY A 105 6.43 -5.91 -2.18
N HIS A 106 5.29 -5.95 -1.48
CA HIS A 106 4.12 -6.70 -1.91
C HIS A 106 3.08 -5.78 -2.57
N HIS A 107 2.17 -6.39 -3.31
CA HIS A 107 1.21 -5.74 -4.19
C HIS A 107 -0.21 -6.25 -3.92
N LEU A 108 -1.16 -5.56 -4.53
CA LEU A 108 -2.53 -6.02 -4.68
C LEU A 108 -2.74 -6.52 -6.11
N GLY A 109 -3.27 -7.74 -6.25
CA GLY A 109 -3.75 -8.25 -7.53
C GLY A 109 -5.16 -7.73 -7.79
N CYS A 110 -5.34 -7.02 -8.89
CA CYS A 110 -6.64 -6.55 -9.40
C CYS A 110 -7.05 -7.43 -10.57
N SER A 111 -8.22 -8.03 -10.48
CA SER A 111 -8.77 -8.96 -11.49
C SER A 111 -9.96 -8.34 -12.20
N PHE A 112 -10.02 -8.53 -13.51
CA PHE A 112 -11.17 -8.23 -14.35
C PHE A 112 -11.48 -9.44 -15.22
N THR A 113 -12.75 -9.67 -15.48
CA THR A 113 -13.16 -10.73 -16.40
C THR A 113 -12.81 -10.38 -17.82
N ALA A 114 -12.68 -11.39 -18.68
CA ALA A 114 -12.43 -11.18 -20.09
C ALA A 114 -13.54 -10.37 -20.76
N GLU A 115 -14.80 -10.62 -20.39
CA GLU A 115 -15.97 -9.83 -20.78
C GLU A 115 -15.86 -8.35 -20.38
N GLU A 116 -15.41 -8.05 -19.16
CA GLU A 116 -15.22 -6.67 -18.71
C GLU A 116 -14.15 -5.93 -19.52
N LEU A 117 -13.15 -6.66 -20.02
CA LEU A 117 -12.02 -6.13 -20.76
C LEU A 117 -12.32 -6.01 -22.27
N SER A 118 -13.06 -6.94 -22.86
CA SER A 118 -13.45 -6.88 -24.29
C SER A 118 -14.25 -5.62 -24.60
N GLN A 119 -15.00 -5.09 -23.62
CA GLN A 119 -15.75 -3.83 -23.73
C GLN A 119 -14.87 -2.58 -23.89
N VAL A 120 -13.58 -2.66 -23.56
CA VAL A 120 -12.66 -1.49 -23.54
C VAL A 120 -11.41 -1.69 -24.40
N THR A 121 -11.16 -2.91 -24.87
CA THR A 121 -10.01 -3.20 -25.72
C THR A 121 -10.23 -4.42 -26.61
N ASP A 122 -9.81 -4.31 -27.87
CA ASP A 122 -9.88 -5.43 -28.83
C ASP A 122 -8.78 -6.50 -28.61
N ASN A 123 -7.96 -6.32 -27.57
CA ASN A 123 -6.82 -7.20 -27.26
C ASN A 123 -7.24 -8.40 -26.38
N VAL A 124 -8.48 -8.43 -25.92
CA VAL A 124 -9.05 -9.48 -25.07
C VAL A 124 -10.40 -9.85 -25.65
N LYS A 125 -10.63 -11.15 -25.85
CA LYS A 125 -11.91 -11.68 -26.32
C LYS A 125 -12.75 -12.12 -25.13
N GLU A 126 -14.07 -12.15 -25.26
CA GLU A 126 -14.99 -12.51 -24.16
C GLU A 126 -14.75 -13.92 -23.60
N ASP A 127 -14.25 -14.84 -24.42
CA ASP A 127 -13.93 -16.23 -24.08
C ASP A 127 -12.52 -16.43 -23.48
N ASP A 128 -11.74 -15.35 -23.36
CA ASP A 128 -10.43 -15.43 -22.71
C ASP A 128 -10.56 -15.65 -21.19
N ASN A 129 -9.43 -15.96 -20.55
CA ASN A 129 -9.36 -16.03 -19.09
C ASN A 129 -9.35 -14.64 -18.45
N ASP A 130 -9.84 -14.55 -17.20
CA ASP A 130 -9.71 -13.37 -16.35
C ASP A 130 -8.24 -12.89 -16.29
N VAL A 131 -8.07 -11.57 -16.40
CA VAL A 131 -6.74 -10.96 -16.38
C VAL A 131 -6.49 -10.31 -15.03
N VAL A 132 -5.38 -10.69 -14.40
CA VAL A 132 -4.91 -10.10 -13.15
C VAL A 132 -3.70 -9.20 -13.42
N LYS A 133 -3.71 -7.98 -12.88
CA LYS A 133 -2.54 -7.10 -12.81
C LYS A 133 -2.26 -6.65 -11.39
N TYR A 134 -0.99 -6.43 -11.09
CA TYR A 134 -0.52 -6.11 -9.75
C TYR A 134 -0.22 -4.62 -9.62
N TYR A 135 -0.69 -4.03 -8.52
CA TYR A 135 -0.49 -2.62 -8.20
C TYR A 135 0.00 -2.48 -6.76
N THR A 136 0.97 -1.61 -6.53
CA THR A 136 1.38 -1.25 -5.18
C THR A 136 0.49 -0.11 -4.67
N PRO A 137 -0.17 -0.27 -3.51
CA PRO A 137 -0.86 0.84 -2.85
C PRO A 137 0.11 1.97 -2.53
N ILE A 138 -0.35 3.21 -2.69
CA ILE A 138 0.39 4.43 -2.34
C ILE A 138 -0.06 5.03 -1.01
N SER A 139 -1.20 4.57 -0.47
CA SER A 139 -1.70 4.98 0.85
C SER A 139 -0.85 4.42 1.98
N SER A 140 -0.79 5.15 3.09
CA SER A 140 -0.08 4.75 4.30
C SER A 140 -0.79 3.59 5.01
N LYS A 141 -0.03 2.76 5.72
CA LYS A 141 -0.59 1.72 6.62
C LYS A 141 -1.37 2.29 7.81
N TYR A 142 -1.34 3.61 7.99
CA TYR A 142 -2.08 4.34 9.01
C TYR A 142 -3.36 4.99 8.47
N ASP A 143 -3.53 5.04 7.15
CA ASP A 143 -4.75 5.57 6.53
C ASP A 143 -5.88 4.57 6.70
N LYS A 144 -6.97 5.02 7.32
CA LYS A 144 -8.13 4.18 7.64
C LYS A 144 -9.29 4.47 6.70
N GLY A 145 -10.11 3.45 6.44
CA GLY A 145 -11.32 3.58 5.63
C GLY A 145 -11.08 3.56 4.12
N PHE A 146 -9.83 3.54 3.65
CA PHE A 146 -9.53 3.45 2.23
C PHE A 146 -8.11 2.95 1.94
N PHE A 147 -7.86 2.63 0.67
CA PHE A 147 -6.52 2.57 0.10
C PHE A 147 -6.50 3.14 -1.32
N ASP A 148 -5.35 3.66 -1.72
CA ASP A 148 -5.17 4.33 -3.00
C ASP A 148 -4.26 3.54 -3.94
N LEU A 149 -4.70 3.38 -5.20
CA LEU A 149 -3.91 2.80 -6.28
C LEU A 149 -3.60 3.87 -7.33
N LEU A 150 -2.31 4.11 -7.59
CA LEU A 150 -1.88 4.92 -8.73
C LEU A 150 -1.78 4.03 -9.97
N VAL A 151 -2.62 4.30 -10.97
CA VAL A 151 -2.66 3.52 -12.21
C VAL A 151 -2.32 4.42 -13.39
N LYS A 152 -1.30 4.02 -14.16
CA LYS A 152 -0.96 4.61 -15.45
C LYS A 152 -1.61 3.81 -16.58
N SER A 153 -2.42 4.48 -17.40
CA SER A 153 -3.02 3.93 -18.61
C SER A 153 -1.98 3.81 -19.72
N TYR A 154 -1.98 2.69 -20.41
CA TYR A 154 -1.07 2.42 -21.53
C TYR A 154 -1.92 2.16 -22.79
N PRO A 155 -1.50 2.65 -23.98
CA PRO A 155 -2.27 2.44 -25.21
C PRO A 155 -2.55 0.96 -25.55
N THR A 156 -1.65 0.06 -25.15
CA THR A 156 -1.78 -1.39 -25.32
C THR A 156 -2.20 -2.12 -24.04
N GLY A 157 -2.42 -1.40 -22.94
CA GLY A 157 -2.79 -1.97 -21.65
C GLY A 157 -4.25 -2.43 -21.64
N THR A 158 -4.51 -3.62 -21.09
CA THR A 158 -5.87 -4.16 -20.96
C THR A 158 -6.51 -3.65 -19.66
N VAL A 159 -5.97 -4.08 -18.53
CA VAL A 159 -6.47 -3.70 -17.19
C VAL A 159 -6.32 -2.20 -16.92
N SER A 160 -5.25 -1.55 -17.36
CA SER A 160 -5.07 -0.11 -17.11
C SER A 160 -6.04 0.77 -17.91
N LYS A 161 -6.49 0.32 -19.08
CA LYS A 161 -7.62 0.95 -19.80
C LYS A 161 -8.93 0.73 -19.09
N LYS A 162 -9.16 -0.48 -18.55
CA LYS A 162 -10.35 -0.76 -17.74
C LYS A 162 -10.42 0.13 -16.51
N PHE A 163 -9.30 0.35 -15.82
CA PHE A 163 -9.23 1.34 -14.74
C PHE A 163 -9.67 2.73 -15.20
N ALA A 164 -9.17 3.19 -16.36
CA ALA A 164 -9.51 4.51 -16.91
C ALA A 164 -10.99 4.66 -17.28
N SER A 165 -11.74 3.56 -17.48
CA SER A 165 -13.19 3.60 -17.73
C SER A 165 -14.04 3.36 -16.49
N LEU A 166 -13.43 3.12 -15.32
CA LEU A 166 -14.17 2.94 -14.08
C LEU A 166 -14.91 4.22 -13.70
N SER A 167 -16.12 4.04 -13.19
CA SER A 167 -16.90 5.10 -12.55
C SER A 167 -16.92 4.89 -11.04
N VAL A 168 -17.01 5.98 -10.29
CA VAL A 168 -17.24 5.93 -8.84
C VAL A 168 -18.47 5.04 -8.54
N HIS A 169 -18.41 4.29 -7.44
CA HIS A 169 -19.31 3.22 -7.01
C HIS A 169 -19.19 1.87 -7.73
N GLN A 170 -18.34 1.75 -8.75
CA GLN A 170 -18.03 0.44 -9.34
C GLN A 170 -17.08 -0.38 -8.45
N ASN A 171 -17.17 -1.70 -8.55
CA ASN A 171 -16.35 -2.62 -7.79
C ASN A 171 -15.20 -3.18 -8.62
N VAL A 172 -14.04 -3.35 -8.00
CA VAL A 172 -12.90 -4.09 -8.57
C VAL A 172 -12.61 -5.29 -7.66
N LYS A 173 -12.37 -6.46 -8.26
CA LYS A 173 -11.96 -7.67 -7.54
C LYS A 173 -10.49 -7.57 -7.17
N ILE A 174 -10.18 -7.51 -5.89
CA ILE A 174 -8.81 -7.32 -5.37
C ILE A 174 -8.44 -8.43 -4.40
N LYS A 175 -7.20 -8.93 -4.51
CA LYS A 175 -6.57 -9.84 -3.54
C LYS A 175 -5.20 -9.31 -3.13
N GLY A 176 -4.75 -9.66 -1.93
CA GLY A 176 -3.42 -9.34 -1.46
C GLY A 176 -3.21 -9.67 0.01
N PRO A 177 -1.97 -9.59 0.51
CA PRO A 177 -0.74 -9.27 -0.22
C PRO A 177 -0.34 -10.34 -1.25
N VAL A 178 0.24 -9.92 -2.37
CA VAL A 178 0.90 -10.79 -3.35
C VAL A 178 2.30 -10.28 -3.61
N GLY A 179 3.31 -11.14 -3.55
CA GLY A 179 4.70 -10.75 -3.76
C GLY A 179 5.65 -11.84 -3.32
N ARG A 180 6.91 -11.68 -3.70
CA ARG A 180 8.03 -12.53 -3.27
C ARG A 180 9.25 -11.69 -2.86
N PHE A 181 9.03 -10.40 -2.65
CA PHE A 181 10.10 -9.50 -2.25
C PHE A 181 10.51 -9.84 -0.83
N ASP A 182 11.78 -10.13 -0.67
CA ASP A 182 12.39 -10.44 0.62
C ASP A 182 13.10 -9.19 1.14
N SER A 183 12.42 -8.43 2.00
CA SER A 183 12.99 -7.21 2.56
C SER A 183 14.23 -7.48 3.41
N GLU A 184 14.32 -8.64 4.07
CA GLU A 184 15.48 -8.97 4.89
C GLU A 184 16.73 -9.19 4.05
N LYS A 185 16.56 -9.77 2.85
CA LYS A 185 17.64 -9.94 1.88
C LYS A 185 18.06 -8.64 1.21
N TYR A 186 17.10 -7.85 0.70
CA TYR A 186 17.40 -6.72 -0.17
C TYR A 186 17.53 -5.37 0.55
N LEU A 187 17.05 -5.29 1.80
CA LEU A 187 17.08 -4.08 2.63
C LEU A 187 17.84 -4.35 3.95
N THR A 188 19.03 -4.95 3.83
CA THR A 188 19.88 -5.26 5.00
C THR A 188 20.45 -3.99 5.66
N PRO A 189 20.78 -4.04 6.97
CA PRO A 189 21.46 -2.96 7.67
C PRO A 189 22.81 -2.55 7.05
N ASP A 190 23.50 -3.46 6.36
CA ASP A 190 24.78 -3.20 5.69
C ASP A 190 24.65 -2.13 4.58
N HIS A 191 23.43 -1.88 4.08
CA HIS A 191 23.15 -0.74 3.19
C HIS A 191 23.12 0.63 3.91
N CYS A 192 23.57 0.71 5.17
CA CYS A 192 23.84 1.96 5.88
C CYS A 192 25.28 2.45 5.67
N ASP A 193 26.18 1.62 5.10
CA ASP A 193 27.55 2.02 4.76
C ASP A 193 27.57 2.96 3.54
N LYS A 194 28.55 3.86 3.46
CA LYS A 194 28.63 4.85 2.37
C LYS A 194 28.84 4.22 0.99
N ASP A 195 29.50 3.06 0.97
CA ASP A 195 29.88 2.36 -0.26
C ASP A 195 28.83 1.30 -0.69
N LYS A 196 27.79 1.07 0.13
CA LYS A 196 26.69 0.15 -0.13
C LYS A 196 25.35 0.88 -0.12
N LYS A 197 24.56 0.73 -1.18
CA LYS A 197 23.25 1.36 -1.31
C LYS A 197 22.21 0.39 -1.83
N VAL A 198 20.94 0.73 -1.64
CA VAL A 198 19.85 0.12 -2.41
C VAL A 198 19.62 1.00 -3.64
N ILE A 199 19.99 0.49 -4.81
CA ILE A 199 19.81 1.17 -6.10
C ILE A 199 18.42 0.86 -6.63
N LEU A 200 17.62 1.88 -6.87
CA LEU A 200 16.24 1.81 -7.32
C LEU A 200 16.15 2.35 -8.73
N ILE A 201 15.72 1.54 -9.70
CA ILE A 201 15.60 1.94 -11.11
C ILE A 201 14.13 1.85 -11.52
N ALA A 202 13.46 3.01 -11.58
CA ALA A 202 12.02 3.11 -11.83
C ALA A 202 11.73 3.64 -13.23
N GLY A 203 10.72 3.06 -13.89
CA GLY A 203 10.12 3.59 -15.11
C GLY A 203 8.63 3.89 -14.94
N GLY A 204 8.22 5.14 -15.12
CA GLY A 204 6.81 5.55 -15.08
C GLY A 204 6.11 5.20 -13.75
N SER A 205 5.07 4.37 -13.78
CA SER A 205 4.36 3.92 -12.57
C SER A 205 5.16 2.94 -11.70
N GLY A 206 6.33 2.47 -12.16
CA GLY A 206 7.21 1.62 -11.36
C GLY A 206 7.79 2.30 -10.10
N ILE A 207 7.53 3.60 -9.92
CA ILE A 207 7.92 4.34 -8.72
C ILE A 207 7.13 3.94 -7.46
N THR A 208 5.91 3.41 -7.61
CA THR A 208 5.01 3.13 -6.48
C THR A 208 5.57 2.14 -5.45
N PRO A 209 6.17 0.99 -5.80
CA PRO A 209 6.85 0.15 -4.80
C PRO A 209 8.02 0.86 -4.11
N PHE A 210 8.75 1.71 -4.82
CA PHE A 210 9.97 2.32 -4.31
C PHE A 210 9.71 3.46 -3.35
N LEU A 211 8.74 4.34 -3.63
CA LEU A 211 8.35 5.37 -2.68
C LEU A 211 8.03 4.76 -1.31
N ARG A 212 7.28 3.66 -1.32
CA ARG A 212 6.92 2.95 -0.10
C ARG A 212 8.12 2.32 0.61
N ILE A 213 9.03 1.68 -0.13
CA ILE A 213 10.29 1.16 0.43
C ILE A 213 11.09 2.28 1.09
N ILE A 214 11.25 3.44 0.42
CA ILE A 214 12.07 4.54 0.94
C ILE A 214 11.48 5.12 2.24
N ILE A 215 10.15 5.33 2.27
CA ILE A 215 9.44 5.92 3.41
C ILE A 215 9.42 4.97 4.62
N GLU A 216 9.19 3.67 4.39
CA GLU A 216 9.06 2.71 5.49
C GLU A 216 10.40 2.12 5.95
N SER A 217 11.47 2.27 5.18
CA SER A 217 12.83 1.87 5.59
C SER A 217 13.46 2.85 6.59
N PRO A 218 14.41 2.38 7.42
CA PRO A 218 15.14 3.23 8.36
C PRO A 218 15.75 4.48 7.70
N MET A 219 15.82 5.59 8.44
CA MET A 219 16.41 6.85 7.95
C MET A 219 17.90 6.73 7.61
N THR A 220 18.60 5.78 8.22
CA THR A 220 20.03 5.52 7.97
C THR A 220 20.32 4.75 6.69
N MET A 221 19.30 4.15 6.06
CA MET A 221 19.49 3.33 4.86
C MET A 221 19.76 4.22 3.65
N ASN A 222 20.83 3.91 2.92
CA ASN A 222 21.22 4.65 1.72
C ASN A 222 20.47 4.16 0.49
N PHE A 223 19.82 5.09 -0.21
CA PHE A 223 19.09 4.85 -1.43
C PHE A 223 19.66 5.70 -2.56
N GLN A 224 19.71 5.12 -3.76
CA GLN A 224 19.85 5.88 -5.00
C GLN A 224 18.65 5.56 -5.89
N LEU A 225 17.82 6.54 -6.23
CA LEU A 225 16.72 6.38 -7.16
C LEU A 225 17.03 7.04 -8.50
N LEU A 226 17.07 6.22 -9.54
CA LEU A 226 17.11 6.63 -10.94
C LEU A 226 15.69 6.52 -11.50
N TYR A 227 14.98 7.64 -11.57
CA TYR A 227 13.57 7.66 -11.98
C TYR A 227 13.40 8.15 -13.42
N TYR A 228 13.09 7.21 -14.31
CA TYR A 228 12.84 7.45 -15.73
C TYR A 228 11.37 7.78 -16.00
N SER A 229 11.16 8.92 -16.67
CA SER A 229 9.88 9.37 -17.19
C SER A 229 10.03 9.85 -18.64
N LYS A 230 8.94 9.93 -19.41
CA LYS A 230 9.02 10.39 -20.81
C LYS A 230 9.40 11.86 -20.89
N THR A 231 8.78 12.67 -20.03
CA THR A 231 9.02 14.11 -19.88
C THR A 231 8.89 14.48 -18.41
N GLU A 232 9.37 15.66 -18.03
CA GLU A 232 9.21 16.21 -16.67
C GLU A 232 7.76 16.21 -16.18
N LYS A 233 6.80 16.46 -17.08
CA LYS A 233 5.37 16.46 -16.75
C LYS A 233 4.78 15.07 -16.50
N ASP A 234 5.52 14.01 -16.85
CA ASP A 234 5.10 12.62 -16.66
C ASP A 234 5.68 12.01 -15.37
N VAL A 235 6.44 12.78 -14.58
CA VAL A 235 6.96 12.38 -13.27
C VAL A 235 5.79 12.24 -12.30
N LEU A 236 5.59 11.03 -11.79
CA LEU A 236 4.56 10.76 -10.80
C LEU A 236 5.12 10.92 -9.40
N LEU A 237 4.29 11.37 -8.46
CA LEU A 237 4.65 11.51 -7.04
C LEU A 237 5.87 12.43 -6.81
N ARG A 238 6.03 13.46 -7.66
CA ARG A 238 7.20 14.36 -7.61
C ARG A 238 7.30 15.07 -6.26
N ASN A 239 6.20 15.63 -5.78
CA ASN A 239 6.18 16.38 -4.52
C ASN A 239 6.55 15.49 -3.32
N GLU A 240 6.06 14.25 -3.31
CA GLU A 240 6.35 13.27 -2.27
C GLU A 240 7.82 12.86 -2.30
N LEU A 241 8.39 12.63 -3.50
CA LEU A 241 9.81 12.30 -3.66
C LEU A 241 10.73 13.46 -3.27
N ASP A 242 10.41 14.68 -3.70
CA ASP A 242 11.16 15.89 -3.35
C ASP A 242 11.16 16.10 -1.84
N GLN A 243 10.01 15.95 -1.17
CA GLN A 243 9.92 16.01 0.30
C GLN A 243 10.79 14.95 0.97
N VAL A 244 10.73 13.70 0.51
CA VAL A 244 11.58 12.63 1.08
C VAL A 244 13.06 12.96 0.91
N ALA A 245 13.47 13.54 -0.23
CA ALA A 245 14.85 13.97 -0.48
C ALA A 245 15.27 15.14 0.42
N GLU A 246 14.36 16.04 0.78
CA GLU A 246 14.62 17.12 1.74
C GLU A 246 14.84 16.61 3.17
N PHE A 247 14.15 15.53 3.57
CA PHE A 247 14.22 15.00 4.93
C PHE A 247 15.25 13.89 5.15
N LYS A 248 15.69 13.22 4.08
CA LYS A 248 16.54 12.03 4.15
C LYS A 248 17.85 12.26 3.38
N ASP A 249 18.88 12.71 4.09
CA ASP A 249 20.22 12.95 3.53
C ASP A 249 20.85 11.72 2.84
N THR A 250 20.39 10.52 3.20
CA THR A 250 20.82 9.22 2.64
C THR A 250 20.09 8.84 1.34
N PHE A 251 19.27 9.73 0.78
CA PHE A 251 18.49 9.50 -0.43
C PHE A 251 19.00 10.35 -1.61
N ASP A 252 19.70 9.71 -2.55
CA ASP A 252 20.12 10.29 -3.82
C ASP A 252 19.00 10.12 -4.87
N LEU A 253 18.36 11.23 -5.26
CA LEU A 253 17.24 11.23 -6.20
C LEU A 253 17.65 11.87 -7.52
N LYS A 254 17.51 11.11 -8.62
CA LYS A 254 17.75 11.61 -9.98
C LYS A 254 16.53 11.38 -10.87
N TYR A 255 15.97 12.46 -11.39
CA TYR A 255 14.97 12.43 -12.44
C TYR A 255 15.64 12.35 -13.81
N LEU A 256 15.28 11.34 -14.59
CA LEU A 256 15.81 11.09 -15.91
C LEU A 256 14.67 11.11 -16.93
N TYR A 257 14.91 11.75 -18.07
CA TYR A 257 13.89 11.98 -19.09
C TYR A 257 14.24 11.25 -20.39
N GLY A 258 13.25 10.61 -20.99
CA GLY A 258 13.39 9.86 -22.23
C GLY A 258 13.53 8.36 -22.01
N LEU A 259 14.18 7.69 -22.96
CA LEU A 259 14.35 6.24 -22.94
C LEU A 259 15.58 5.84 -22.10
N LEU A 260 15.48 4.69 -21.45
CA LEU A 260 16.62 4.04 -20.82
C LEU A 260 17.62 3.61 -21.91
N THR A 261 18.89 3.90 -21.69
CA THR A 261 20.01 3.49 -22.55
C THR A 261 21.14 2.93 -21.69
N GLU A 262 22.09 2.23 -22.31
CA GLU A 262 23.27 1.75 -21.59
C GLU A 262 24.14 2.91 -21.07
N GLU A 263 24.34 3.93 -21.90
CA GLU A 263 25.12 5.12 -21.57
C GLU A 263 24.51 5.87 -20.37
N ASN A 264 23.24 6.29 -20.47
CA ASN A 264 22.63 7.06 -19.40
C ASN A 264 22.48 6.28 -18.08
N LEU A 265 22.31 4.96 -18.11
CA LEU A 265 22.25 4.18 -16.87
C LEU A 265 23.64 4.06 -16.24
N THR A 266 24.66 3.75 -17.05
CA THR A 266 26.04 3.57 -16.58
C THR A 266 26.64 4.86 -16.03
N GLU A 267 26.35 6.00 -16.66
CA GLU A 267 26.81 7.31 -16.18
C GLU A 267 26.16 7.73 -14.86
N ASN A 268 24.94 7.27 -14.58
CA ASN A 268 24.17 7.69 -13.42
C ASN A 268 24.32 6.77 -12.21
N ILE A 269 24.69 5.50 -12.42
CA ILE A 269 25.09 4.58 -11.35
C ILE A 269 26.53 4.90 -10.95
N ASP A 270 26.76 5.11 -9.67
CA ASP A 270 28.10 5.38 -9.16
C ASP A 270 28.98 4.11 -9.28
N SER A 271 30.03 4.20 -10.09
CA SER A 271 30.95 3.09 -10.36
C SER A 271 31.75 2.66 -9.13
N SER A 272 31.86 3.51 -8.12
CA SER A 272 32.54 3.23 -6.85
C SER A 272 31.71 2.37 -5.89
N LEU A 273 30.41 2.19 -6.16
CA LEU A 273 29.53 1.37 -5.31
C LEU A 273 29.98 -0.09 -5.29
N ASP A 274 29.90 -0.67 -4.10
CA ASP A 274 30.10 -2.09 -3.86
C ASP A 274 29.11 -2.89 -4.72
N LYS A 275 29.63 -3.89 -5.42
CA LYS A 275 28.85 -4.75 -6.34
C LYS A 275 27.89 -5.71 -5.61
N SER A 276 28.00 -5.81 -4.29
CA SER A 276 27.01 -6.44 -3.41
C SER A 276 25.85 -5.51 -3.03
N SER A 277 25.82 -4.26 -3.51
CA SER A 277 24.65 -3.38 -3.38
C SER A 277 23.42 -4.01 -4.04
N SER A 278 22.29 -3.96 -3.34
CA SER A 278 21.02 -4.43 -3.88
C SER A 278 20.48 -3.51 -4.98
N VAL A 279 20.06 -4.11 -6.10
CA VAL A 279 19.45 -3.39 -7.24
C VAL A 279 18.00 -3.80 -7.41
N LEU A 280 17.08 -2.85 -7.27
CA LEU A 280 15.64 -3.05 -7.43
C LEU A 280 15.15 -2.34 -8.69
N ILE A 281 14.45 -3.07 -9.56
CA ILE A 281 14.01 -2.53 -10.86
C ILE A 281 12.51 -2.71 -11.02
N CYS A 282 11.80 -1.64 -11.37
CA CYS A 282 10.37 -1.68 -11.64
C CYS A 282 9.99 -0.78 -12.82
N GLY A 283 9.16 -1.27 -13.73
CA GLY A 283 8.73 -0.53 -14.91
C GLY A 283 8.15 -1.44 -16.00
N PRO A 284 7.96 -0.90 -17.22
CA PRO A 284 7.51 -1.70 -18.37
C PRO A 284 8.44 -2.89 -18.66
N PRO A 285 7.94 -3.98 -19.29
CA PRO A 285 8.71 -5.21 -19.49
C PRO A 285 10.07 -4.99 -20.18
N GLU A 286 10.11 -4.22 -21.28
CA GLU A 286 11.35 -3.95 -22.01
C GLU A 286 12.32 -3.08 -21.21
N PHE A 287 11.80 -2.12 -20.43
CA PHE A 287 12.61 -1.32 -19.50
C PHE A 287 13.29 -2.21 -18.46
N LYS A 288 12.55 -3.13 -17.83
CA LYS A 288 13.11 -4.04 -16.82
C LYS A 288 14.17 -4.96 -17.39
N LYS A 289 13.94 -5.51 -18.59
CA LYS A 289 14.92 -6.40 -19.27
C LYS A 289 16.22 -5.66 -19.55
N LEU A 290 16.14 -4.46 -20.12
CA LEU A 290 17.32 -3.66 -20.47
C LEU A 290 18.08 -3.21 -19.22
N ALA A 291 17.39 -2.64 -18.22
CA ALA A 291 18.00 -2.22 -16.96
C ALA A 291 18.71 -3.39 -16.28
N LYS A 292 18.06 -4.55 -16.19
CA LYS A 292 18.65 -5.77 -15.61
C LYS A 292 19.95 -6.16 -16.31
N LYS A 293 19.92 -6.22 -17.65
CA LYS A 293 21.09 -6.59 -18.45
C LYS A 293 22.29 -5.67 -18.12
N ILE A 294 22.07 -4.36 -18.15
CA ILE A 294 23.12 -3.37 -17.91
C ILE A 294 23.70 -3.50 -16.49
N VAL A 295 22.85 -3.63 -15.45
CA VAL A 295 23.37 -3.73 -14.08
C VAL A 295 24.12 -5.03 -13.81
N GLU A 296 23.72 -6.13 -14.46
CA GLU A 296 24.48 -7.40 -14.41
C GLU A 296 25.83 -7.27 -15.13
N GLU A 297 25.90 -6.56 -16.26
CA GLU A 297 27.16 -6.23 -16.97
C GLU A 297 28.08 -5.32 -16.15
N LEU A 298 27.51 -4.44 -15.31
CA LEU A 298 28.25 -3.61 -14.34
C LEU A 298 28.71 -4.38 -13.09
N GLY A 299 28.36 -5.67 -12.98
CA GLY A 299 28.82 -6.59 -11.94
C GLY A 299 27.89 -6.71 -10.73
N PHE A 300 26.72 -6.07 -10.71
CA PHE A 300 25.79 -6.19 -9.59
C PHE A 300 25.09 -7.56 -9.60
N SER A 301 25.28 -8.34 -8.53
CA SER A 301 24.75 -9.71 -8.44
C SER A 301 23.39 -9.79 -7.74
N GLU A 302 23.06 -8.81 -6.89
CA GLU A 302 21.82 -8.79 -6.10
C GLU A 302 20.71 -7.98 -6.76
N THR A 303 20.22 -8.46 -7.91
CA THR A 303 19.14 -7.77 -8.65
C THR A 303 17.76 -8.40 -8.38
N PHE A 304 16.75 -7.57 -8.12
CA PHE A 304 15.34 -7.96 -8.02
C PHE A 304 14.47 -7.18 -9.00
N LEU A 305 13.56 -7.90 -9.69
CA LEU A 305 12.57 -7.32 -10.58
C LEU A 305 11.18 -7.38 -9.94
N PHE A 306 10.55 -6.21 -9.82
CA PHE A 306 9.13 -6.05 -9.49
C PHE A 306 8.27 -6.18 -10.74
#